data_AF-A0A2U0SZJ6-F1
#
_entry.id   AF-A0A2U0SZJ6-F1
#
_cell.length_a   1.000
_cell.length_b   1.000
_cell.length_c   1.000
_cell.angle_alpha   90.00
_cell.angle_beta   90.00
_cell.angle_gamma   90.00
#
_symmetry.space_group_name_H-M   'P 1'
#
loop_
_entity.id
_entity.type
_entity.pdbx_description
1 polymer ?
#
loop_
_entity_poly.entity_id
_entity_poly.type
_entity_poly.pdbx_seq_one_letter_code
_entity_poly.pdbx_strand_id
1 'polypeptide(L)'
;MTDYSKTAARADQSLRRKGGIVVLRQVVTGAYDPDLGMAPTITTDYEGTGVKIAYEAENIDGTLIQAGDQKLLLSPLQRNVASMPAPTTADLVLFGGASYTVKAVETTAPVDVAVLHTLQLRGL
;
A
#
# COMPACT_ATOMS: atom_id res chain seq x y z
N MET A 1 -17.44 -1.55 24.22
CA MET A 1 -16.11 -1.28 23.63
C MET A 1 -16.03 -2.01 22.31
N THR A 2 -15.91 -1.28 21.20
CA THR A 2 -15.86 -1.87 19.85
C THR A 2 -14.49 -2.52 19.63
N ASP A 3 -14.45 -3.76 19.15
CA ASP A 3 -13.23 -4.52 18.91
C ASP A 3 -12.74 -4.29 17.46
N TYR A 4 -11.82 -3.34 17.29
CA TYR A 4 -11.32 -2.94 15.97
C TYR A 4 -10.42 -3.98 15.31
N SER A 5 -9.80 -4.87 16.08
CA SER A 5 -9.07 -6.04 15.59
C SER A 5 -9.98 -7.00 14.81
N LYS A 6 -11.20 -7.24 15.30
CA LYS A 6 -12.21 -8.01 14.54
C LYS A 6 -12.67 -7.29 13.28
N THR A 7 -12.76 -5.96 13.32
CA THR A 7 -13.11 -5.14 12.14
C THR A 7 -12.03 -5.23 11.06
N ALA A 8 -10.74 -5.14 11.43
CA ALA A 8 -9.62 -5.32 10.52
C ALA A 8 -9.64 -6.72 9.87
N ALA A 9 -9.88 -7.78 10.65
CA ALA A 9 -9.99 -9.14 10.12
C ALA A 9 -11.17 -9.31 9.12
N ARG A 10 -12.30 -8.64 9.37
CA ARG A 10 -13.44 -8.63 8.43
C ARG A 10 -13.11 -7.87 7.15
N ALA A 11 -12.42 -6.73 7.25
CA ALA A 11 -11.96 -5.98 6.09
C ALA A 11 -11.01 -6.83 5.23
N ASP A 12 -10.03 -7.50 5.85
CA ASP A 12 -9.15 -8.44 5.16
C ASP A 12 -9.94 -9.57 4.48
N GLN A 13 -10.91 -10.17 5.15
CA GLN A 13 -11.75 -11.20 4.54
C GLN A 13 -12.53 -10.68 3.33
N SER A 14 -13.08 -9.46 3.39
CA SER A 14 -13.75 -8.84 2.26
C SER A 14 -12.80 -8.57 1.10
N LEU A 15 -11.59 -8.06 1.37
CA LEU A 15 -10.56 -7.84 0.37
C LEU A 15 -10.08 -9.17 -0.24
N ARG A 16 -9.93 -10.24 0.53
CA ARG A 16 -9.57 -11.58 0.00
C ARG A 16 -10.63 -12.17 -0.91
N ARG A 17 -11.91 -11.84 -0.68
CA ARG A 17 -13.01 -12.31 -1.53
C ARG A 17 -13.17 -11.51 -2.82
N LYS A 18 -12.85 -10.22 -2.81
CA LYS A 18 -13.15 -9.28 -3.92
C LYS A 18 -11.91 -8.70 -4.60
N GLY A 19 -10.76 -8.81 -3.97
CA GLY A 19 -9.49 -8.23 -4.41
C GLY A 19 -8.54 -9.27 -4.99
N GLY A 20 -7.35 -8.80 -5.31
CA GLY A 20 -6.26 -9.61 -5.83
C GLY A 20 -5.05 -9.57 -4.91
N ILE A 21 -4.08 -10.43 -5.23
CA ILE A 21 -2.75 -10.39 -4.61
C ILE A 21 -2.06 -9.10 -5.07
N VAL A 22 -1.50 -8.39 -4.10
CA VAL A 22 -0.69 -7.18 -4.31
C VAL A 22 0.58 -7.31 -3.49
N VAL A 23 1.69 -6.77 -3.99
CA VAL A 23 2.96 -6.74 -3.26
C VAL A 23 3.27 -5.28 -2.94
N LEU A 24 3.42 -4.98 -1.65
CA LEU A 24 4.00 -3.73 -1.17
C LEU A 24 5.51 -3.95 -1.08
N ARG A 25 6.28 -3.16 -1.82
CA ARG A 25 7.74 -3.22 -1.85
C ARG A 25 8.29 -1.98 -1.17
N GLN A 26 8.95 -2.19 -0.04
CA GLN A 26 9.68 -1.13 0.65
C GLN A 26 11.13 -1.14 0.20
N VAL A 27 11.60 0.02 -0.25
CA VAL A 27 12.98 0.22 -0.69
C VAL A 27 13.66 1.16 0.28
N VAL A 28 14.55 0.61 1.11
CA VAL A 28 15.28 1.37 2.12
C VAL A 28 16.72 1.56 1.65
N THR A 29 17.11 2.81 1.42
CA THR A 29 18.51 3.16 1.15
C THR A 29 19.22 3.38 2.49
N GLY A 30 20.28 2.61 2.73
CA GLY A 30 21.09 2.72 3.93
C GLY A 30 21.98 3.97 3.95
N ALA A 31 22.83 4.07 4.97
CA ALA A 31 23.88 5.07 5.01
C ALA A 31 24.97 4.77 3.97
N TYR A 32 25.72 5.78 3.56
CA TYR A 32 26.86 5.58 2.67
C TYR A 32 27.89 4.64 3.31
N ASP A 33 28.22 3.57 2.61
CA ASP A 33 29.25 2.60 3.01
C ASP A 33 30.54 2.91 2.25
N PRO A 34 31.61 3.39 2.91
CA PRO A 34 32.86 3.74 2.26
C PRO A 34 33.61 2.53 1.69
N ASP A 35 33.35 1.31 2.19
CA ASP A 35 33.99 0.08 1.69
C ASP A 35 33.33 -0.39 0.39
N LEU A 36 32.00 -0.20 0.27
CA LEU A 36 31.25 -0.45 -0.96
C LEU A 36 31.29 0.73 -1.95
N GLY A 37 31.72 1.91 -1.50
CA GLY A 37 31.72 3.15 -2.29
C GLY A 37 30.32 3.67 -2.63
N MET A 38 29.26 3.12 -2.04
CA MET A 38 27.86 3.46 -2.31
C MET A 38 26.98 3.20 -1.08
N ALA A 39 25.77 3.76 -1.07
CA ALA A 39 24.77 3.41 -0.06
C ALA A 39 24.05 2.11 -0.48
N PRO A 40 24.12 1.01 0.31
CA PRO A 40 23.41 -0.21 -0.01
C PRO A 40 21.89 0.03 0.04
N THR A 41 21.17 -0.58 -0.89
CA THR A 41 19.71 -0.52 -0.94
C THR A 41 19.14 -1.89 -0.59
N ILE A 42 18.23 -1.93 0.38
CA ILE A 42 17.55 -3.14 0.81
C ILE A 42 16.10 -3.05 0.34
N THR A 43 15.69 -4.05 -0.43
CA THR A 43 14.31 -4.18 -0.91
C THR A 43 13.62 -5.30 -0.15
N THR A 44 12.48 -4.99 0.47
CA THR A 44 11.65 -5.98 1.18
C THR A 44 10.24 -6.00 0.57
N ASP A 45 9.78 -7.20 0.22
CA ASP A 45 8.47 -7.43 -0.39
C ASP A 45 7.49 -8.01 0.63
N TYR A 46 6.32 -7.38 0.75
CA TYR A 46 5.24 -7.79 1.61
C TYR A 46 4.02 -8.15 0.77
N GLU A 47 3.68 -9.44 0.73
CA GLU A 47 2.52 -9.93 -0.01
C GLU A 47 1.23 -9.68 0.77
N GLY A 48 0.33 -8.91 0.20
CA GLY A 48 -0.95 -8.51 0.76
C GLY A 48 -2.12 -8.80 -0.15
N THR A 49 -3.28 -8.26 0.24
CA THR A 49 -4.48 -8.28 -0.58
C THR A 49 -4.97 -6.87 -0.78
N GLY A 50 -5.34 -6.51 -2.02
CA GLY A 50 -5.87 -5.19 -2.32
C GLY A 50 -6.94 -5.19 -3.39
N VAL A 51 -7.73 -4.13 -3.41
CA VAL A 51 -8.78 -3.86 -4.40
C VAL A 51 -8.48 -2.54 -5.08
N LYS A 52 -8.28 -2.59 -6.39
CA LYS A 52 -8.12 -1.39 -7.22
C LYS A 52 -9.49 -0.76 -7.48
N ILE A 53 -9.56 0.55 -7.31
CA ILE A 53 -10.74 1.40 -7.54
C ILE A 53 -10.31 2.58 -8.42
N ALA A 54 -11.16 2.98 -9.35
CA ALA A 54 -10.94 4.19 -10.14
C ALA A 54 -11.25 5.43 -9.29
N TYR A 55 -10.53 6.53 -9.53
CA TYR A 55 -10.97 7.84 -9.04
C TYR A 55 -12.23 8.27 -9.80
N GLU A 56 -13.15 8.92 -9.10
CA GLU A 56 -14.29 9.59 -9.74
C GLU A 56 -13.78 10.81 -10.51
N ALA A 57 -14.42 11.12 -11.64
CA ALA A 57 -13.96 12.18 -12.54
C ALA A 57 -13.85 13.55 -11.87
N GLU A 58 -14.72 13.84 -10.90
CA GLU A 58 -14.71 15.08 -10.12
C GLU A 58 -13.52 15.22 -9.17
N ASN A 59 -12.91 14.09 -8.77
CA ASN A 59 -11.71 14.09 -7.92
C ASN A 59 -10.42 14.25 -8.73
N ILE A 60 -10.49 14.24 -10.07
CA ILE A 60 -9.33 14.41 -10.95
C ILE A 60 -9.14 15.91 -11.21
N ASP A 61 -8.24 16.52 -10.44
CA ASP A 61 -7.92 17.94 -10.54
C ASP A 61 -6.74 18.27 -11.49
N GLY A 62 -6.03 17.23 -11.97
CA GLY A 62 -4.88 17.38 -12.87
C GLY A 62 -3.58 17.81 -12.19
N THR A 63 -3.61 18.05 -10.87
CA THR A 63 -2.46 18.47 -10.07
C THR A 63 -2.08 17.36 -9.08
N LEU A 64 -2.88 17.16 -8.04
CA LEU A 64 -2.69 16.16 -7.01
C LEU A 64 -3.13 14.79 -7.51
N ILE A 65 -4.32 14.70 -8.11
CA ILE A 65 -4.86 13.49 -8.73
C ILE A 65 -4.89 13.71 -10.25
N GLN A 66 -4.11 12.91 -10.97
CA GLN A 66 -3.98 13.01 -12.42
C GLN A 66 -4.77 11.91 -13.12
N ALA A 67 -5.14 12.15 -14.38
CA ALA A 67 -5.73 11.12 -15.22
C ALA A 67 -4.78 9.92 -15.33
N GLY A 68 -5.28 8.73 -14.99
CA GLY A 68 -4.50 7.49 -14.95
C GLY A 68 -4.01 7.08 -13.56
N ASP A 69 -4.13 7.96 -12.56
CA ASP A 69 -3.93 7.57 -11.16
C ASP A 69 -4.97 6.54 -10.74
N GLN A 70 -4.57 5.63 -9.85
CA GLN A 70 -5.39 4.54 -9.37
C GLN A 70 -5.49 4.59 -7.85
N LYS A 71 -6.68 4.34 -7.31
CA LYS A 71 -6.89 4.20 -5.87
C LYS A 71 -6.78 2.73 -5.52
N LEU A 72 -5.95 2.37 -4.55
CA LEU A 72 -5.85 1.01 -4.05
C LEU A 72 -6.29 0.95 -2.59
N LEU A 73 -7.24 0.09 -2.30
CA LEU A 73 -7.58 -0.30 -0.93
C LEU A 73 -6.75 -1.53 -0.56
N LEU A 74 -5.80 -1.37 0.35
CA LEU A 74 -4.86 -2.39 0.80
C LEU A 74 -5.23 -2.89 2.20
N SER A 75 -5.19 -4.21 2.39
CA SER A 75 -5.43 -4.85 3.68
C SER A 75 -4.36 -4.45 4.70
N PRO A 76 -4.73 -4.20 5.98
CA PRO A 76 -3.76 -4.03 7.05
C PRO A 76 -3.04 -5.33 7.43
N LEU A 77 -3.40 -6.46 6.80
CA LEU A 77 -2.79 -7.76 7.00
C LEU A 77 -2.13 -8.27 5.71
N GLN A 78 -0.99 -8.93 5.90
CA GLN A 78 -0.32 -9.71 4.88
C GLN A 78 -1.07 -11.02 4.61
N ARG A 79 -0.70 -11.70 3.53
CA ARG A 79 -1.29 -12.98 3.13
C ARG A 79 -1.06 -14.08 4.16
N ASN A 80 0.09 -14.05 4.84
CA ASN A 80 0.44 -14.91 5.98
C ASN A 80 -0.23 -14.50 7.30
N VAL A 81 -1.15 -13.52 7.30
CA VAL A 81 -1.91 -13.02 8.46
C VAL A 81 -1.05 -12.18 9.44
N ALA A 82 0.23 -11.93 9.13
CA ALA A 82 1.02 -10.94 9.85
C ALA A 82 0.54 -9.51 9.55
N SER A 83 0.88 -8.55 10.40
CA SER A 83 0.57 -7.13 10.14
C SER A 83 1.30 -6.64 8.90
N MET A 84 0.59 -5.93 8.03
CA MET A 84 1.21 -5.18 6.93
C MET A 84 1.95 -3.97 7.50
N PRO A 85 3.21 -3.70 7.12
CA PRO A 85 3.86 -2.44 7.49
C PRO A 85 3.07 -1.26 6.93
N ALA A 86 3.10 -0.14 7.64
CA ALA A 86 2.45 1.08 7.19
C ALA A 86 3.08 1.55 5.86
N PRO A 87 2.29 1.65 4.77
CA PRO A 87 2.83 2.10 3.48
C PRO A 87 3.32 3.54 3.55
N THR A 88 4.34 3.86 2.76
CA THR A 88 4.88 5.21 2.61
C THR A 88 4.94 5.62 1.14
N THR A 89 5.14 6.91 0.86
CA THR A 89 5.29 7.43 -0.51
C THR A 89 6.62 7.03 -1.17
N ALA A 90 7.56 6.47 -0.40
CA ALA A 90 8.80 5.89 -0.93
C ALA A 90 8.61 4.44 -1.43
N ASP A 91 7.47 3.81 -1.10
CA ASP A 91 7.20 2.43 -1.43
C ASP A 91 6.71 2.28 -2.88
N LEU A 92 6.91 1.07 -3.40
CA LEU A 92 6.34 0.63 -4.66
C LEU A 92 5.22 -0.38 -4.42
N VAL A 93 4.24 -0.39 -5.30
CA VAL A 93 3.17 -1.38 -5.28
C VAL A 93 3.18 -2.14 -6.61
N LEU A 94 3.16 -3.47 -6.52
CA LEU A 94 3.23 -4.35 -7.68
C LEU A 94 1.99 -5.24 -7.72
N PHE A 95 1.30 -5.24 -8.87
CA PHE A 95 0.21 -6.18 -9.17
C PHE A 95 -0.07 -6.21 -10.66
N GLY A 96 -0.65 -7.31 -11.14
CA GLY A 96 -1.05 -7.45 -12.55
C GLY A 96 0.09 -7.30 -13.55
N GLY A 97 1.33 -7.58 -13.14
CA GLY A 97 2.54 -7.42 -13.98
C GLY A 97 3.06 -5.98 -14.11
N ALA A 98 2.44 -5.01 -13.45
CA ALA A 98 2.85 -3.61 -13.46
C ALA A 98 3.37 -3.16 -12.10
N SER A 99 4.21 -2.11 -12.12
CA SER A 99 4.74 -1.45 -10.92
C SER A 99 4.21 -0.03 -10.84
N TYR A 100 3.86 0.40 -9.63
CA TYR A 100 3.27 1.69 -9.34
C TYR A 100 4.03 2.38 -8.22
N THR A 101 4.16 3.70 -8.32
CA THR A 101 4.65 4.55 -7.23
C THR A 101 3.50 4.99 -6.34
N VAL A 102 3.74 5.05 -5.03
CA VAL A 102 2.78 5.58 -4.06
C VAL A 102 2.90 7.10 -4.00
N LYS A 103 1.83 7.83 -4.29
CA LYS A 103 1.80 9.30 -4.24
C LYS A 103 1.20 9.85 -2.95
N ALA A 104 0.24 9.14 -2.40
CA ALA A 104 -0.39 9.48 -1.14
C ALA A 104 -0.82 8.21 -0.40
N VAL A 105 -0.77 8.27 0.92
CA VAL A 105 -1.21 7.21 1.82
C VAL A 105 -2.17 7.78 2.83
N GLU A 106 -3.35 7.18 2.91
CA GLU A 106 -4.32 7.44 3.97
C GLU A 106 -4.57 6.13 4.72
N THR A 107 -4.38 6.13 6.03
CA THR A 107 -4.61 4.95 6.86
C THR A 107 -5.85 5.17 7.72
N THR A 108 -6.86 4.33 7.53
CA THR A 108 -8.04 4.31 8.39
C THR A 108 -7.71 3.47 9.63
N ALA A 109 -7.39 4.14 10.73
CA ALA A 109 -7.11 3.52 12.01
C ALA A 109 -8.01 4.11 13.10
N PRO A 110 -9.08 3.42 13.51
CA PRO A 110 -9.80 3.80 14.72
C PRO A 110 -8.91 3.54 15.94
N VAL A 111 -8.55 4.63 16.64
CA VAL A 111 -7.50 4.62 17.68
C VAL A 111 -6.16 4.27 17.02
N ASP A 112 -5.57 3.10 17.34
CA ASP A 112 -4.23 2.71 16.87
C ASP A 112 -4.24 1.40 16.06
N VAL A 113 -5.42 0.91 15.66
CA VAL A 113 -5.55 -0.34 14.90
C VAL A 113 -5.85 -0.01 13.43
N ALA A 114 -4.87 -0.23 12.56
CA ALA A 114 -5.07 -0.09 11.12
C ALA A 114 -6.13 -1.09 10.63
N VAL A 115 -7.18 -0.57 10.02
CA VAL A 115 -8.28 -1.37 9.44
C VAL A 115 -8.20 -1.39 7.91
N LEU A 116 -7.64 -0.33 7.32
CA LEU A 116 -7.51 -0.19 5.87
C LEU A 116 -6.42 0.82 5.52
N HIS A 117 -5.63 0.54 4.49
CA HIS A 117 -4.76 1.52 3.86
C HIS A 117 -5.32 1.90 2.49
N THR A 118 -5.51 3.19 2.26
CA THR A 118 -5.94 3.74 0.98
C THR A 118 -4.73 4.42 0.33
N LEU A 119 -4.32 3.92 -0.83
CA LEU A 119 -3.14 4.40 -1.56
C LEU A 119 -3.57 5.07 -2.86
N GLN A 120 -2.95 6.21 -3.15
CA GLN A 120 -2.93 6.78 -4.49
C GLN A 120 -1.71 6.24 -5.22
N LEU A 121 -1.94 5.56 -6.34
CA LEU A 121 -0.93 4.92 -7.14
C LEU A 121 -0.80 5.61 -8.50
N ARG A 122 0.43 5.76 -8.97
CA ARG A 122 0.74 6.21 -10.33
C ARG A 122 1.64 5.19 -11.02
N GLY A 123 1.26 4.79 -12.23
CA GLY A 123 2.05 3.87 -13.05
C GLY A 123 3.44 4.44 -13.34
N LEU A 124 4.44 3.55 -13.34
CA LEU A 124 5.80 3.84 -13.81
C LEU A 124 5.87 3.81 -15.34
#